data_AF-A0A958CQB1-F1
#
_entry.id   AF-A0A958CQB1-F1
#
_cell.length_a   1.000
_cell.length_b   1.000
_cell.length_c   1.000
_cell.angle_alpha   90.00
_cell.angle_beta   90.00
_cell.angle_gamma   90.00
#
_symmetry.space_group_name_H-M   'P 1'
#
loop_
_entity.id
_entity.type
_entity.pdbx_description
1 polymer ?
#
loop_
_entity_poly.entity_id
_entity_poly.type
_entity_poly.pdbx_seq_one_letter_code
_entity_poly.pdbx_strand_id
1 'polypeptide(L)' 'MNRSQLIDRKHEVIAELQRTRRELERERGKAGREGRVRELQARLDWLMAEEGRLRREIDRARD' A
#
# COMPACT_ATOMS: atom_id res chain seq x y z
N MET A 1 -14.21 -13.43 0.37
CA MET A 1 -13.32 -13.33 1.53
C MET A 1 -14.18 -13.10 2.76
N ASN A 2 -13.90 -13.76 3.89
CA ASN A 2 -14.57 -13.44 5.15
C ASN A 2 -13.95 -12.17 5.79
N ARG A 3 -14.62 -11.59 6.79
CA ARG A 3 -14.16 -10.36 7.45
C ARG A 3 -12.75 -10.48 8.03
N SER A 4 -12.39 -11.62 8.61
CA SER A 4 -11.04 -11.85 9.15
C SER A 4 -9.99 -11.75 8.05
N GLN A 5 -10.22 -12.44 6.93
CA GLN A 5 -9.30 -12.42 5.79
C GLN A 5 -9.13 -11.01 5.20
N LEU A 6 -10.19 -10.20 5.17
CA LEU A 6 -10.09 -8.80 4.72
C LEU A 6 -9.24 -7.95 5.68
N ILE A 7 -9.37 -8.17 7.00
CA ILE A 7 -8.57 -7.48 8.01
C ILE A 7 -7.10 -7.89 7.90
N ASP A 8 -6.82 -9.19 7.75
CA ASP A 8 -5.46 -9.70 7.59
C ASP A 8 -4.82 -9.12 6.33
N ARG A 9 -5.55 -9.12 5.21
CA ARG A 9 -5.09 -8.52 3.96
C ARG A 9 -4.83 -7.02 4.11
N LYS A 10 -5.67 -6.31 4.86
CA LYS A 10 -5.46 -4.88 5.14
C LYS A 10 -4.17 -4.65 5.94
N HIS A 11 -3.86 -5.48 6.93
CA HIS A 11 -2.61 -5.38 7.68
C HIS A 11 -1.38 -5.61 6.79
N GLU A 12 -1.44 -6.58 5.87
CA GLU A 12 -0.39 -6.80 4.89
C GLU A 12 -0.16 -5.57 4.00
N VAL A 13 -1.25 -4.97 3.48
CA VAL A 13 -1.19 -3.76 2.65
C VAL A 13 -0.59 -2.59 3.43
N ILE A 14 -0.95 -2.42 4.71
CA ILE A 14 -0.35 -1.40 5.57
C ILE A 14 1.16 -1.63 5.77
N ALA A 15 1.58 -2.88 5.99
CA ALA A 15 2.99 -3.22 6.12
C ALA A 15 3.76 -2.96 4.82
N GLU A 16 3.17 -3.30 3.66
CA GLU A 16 3.73 -2.96 2.35
C GLU A 16 3.84 -1.44 2.15
N LEU A 17 2.82 -0.66 2.50
CA LEU A 17 2.86 0.81 2.42
C LEU A 17 4.05 1.37 3.19
N GLN A 18 4.26 0.91 4.42
CA GLN A 18 5.37 1.36 5.24
C GLN A 18 6.73 0.99 4.63
N ARG A 19 6.87 -0.23 4.08
CA ARG A 19 8.09 -0.67 3.39
C ARG A 19 8.36 0.17 2.15
N THR A 20 7.37 0.35 1.29
CA THR A 20 7.51 1.12 0.05
C THR A 20 7.79 2.60 0.33
N ARG A 21 7.21 3.21 1.38
CA ARG A 21 7.53 4.59 1.79
C ARG A 21 8.99 4.73 2.20
N ARG A 22 9.49 3.83 3.05
CA ARG A 22 10.90 3.84 3.47
C ARG A 22 11.85 3.64 2.30
N GLU A 23 11.50 2.78 1.35
CA GLU A 23 12.31 2.57 0.15
C GLU A 23 12.30 3.81 -0.75
N LEU A 24 11.14 4.44 -0.94
CA LEU A 24 11.02 5.67 -1.70
C LEU A 24 11.86 6.80 -1.08
N GLU A 25 11.82 6.95 0.23
CA GLU A 25 12.65 7.93 0.95
C GLU A 25 14.15 7.66 0.75
N ARG A 26 14.57 6.39 0.74
CA ARG A 26 15.97 6.03 0.48
C ARG A 26 16.40 6.30 -0.96
N GLU A 27 15.51 6.12 -1.92
CA GLU A 27 15.84 6.31 -3.34
C GLU A 27 15.68 7.76 -3.81
N ARG A 28 14.86 8.56 -3.12
CA ARG A 28 14.73 10.00 -3.37
C ARG A 28 16.06 10.70 -3.12
N GLY A 29 16.49 11.49 -4.10
CA GLY A 29 17.73 12.27 -4.04
C GLY A 29 18.98 11.52 -4.52
N LYS A 30 18.88 10.22 -4.88
CA LYS A 30 19.96 9.50 -5.56
C LYS A 30 19.91 9.78 -7.07
N ALA A 31 21.05 10.14 -7.66
CA ALA A 31 21.17 10.33 -9.10
C ALA A 31 20.89 9.01 -9.87
N GLY A 32 20.17 9.08 -10.98
CA GLY A 32 19.88 7.93 -11.83
C GLY A 32 18.82 6.96 -11.28
N ARG A 33 18.10 7.36 -10.22
CA ARG A 33 17.02 6.56 -9.59
C ARG A 33 15.63 7.07 -9.91
N GLU A 34 15.47 8.00 -10.86
CA GLU A 34 14.18 8.61 -11.20
C GLU A 34 13.14 7.55 -11.61
N GLY A 35 13.54 6.53 -12.35
CA GLY A 35 12.67 5.41 -12.73
C GLY A 35 12.17 4.63 -11.52
N ARG A 36 13.09 4.25 -10.62
CA ARG A 36 12.76 3.53 -9.38
C ARG A 36 11.85 4.34 -8.47
N VAL A 37 12.11 5.65 -8.35
CA VAL A 37 11.26 6.58 -7.58
C VAL A 37 9.84 6.61 -8.15
N ARG A 38 9.68 6.68 -9.48
CA ARG A 38 8.36 6.64 -10.14
C ARG A 38 7.64 5.31 -9.90
N GLU A 39 8.34 4.18 -10.00
CA GLU A 39 7.76 2.86 -9.70
C GLU A 39 7.27 2.75 -8.26
N LEU A 40 8.10 3.17 -7.30
CA LEU A 40 7.76 3.14 -5.88
C LEU A 40 6.58 4.08 -5.58
N GLN A 41 6.53 5.25 -6.24
CA GLN A 41 5.41 6.18 -6.15
C GLN A 41 4.10 5.54 -6.67
N ALA A 42 4.13 4.94 -7.86
CA ALA A 42 2.97 4.24 -8.42
C ALA A 42 2.52 3.06 -7.54
N ARG A 43 3.47 2.33 -6.95
CA ARG A 43 3.16 1.25 -5.99
C ARG A 43 2.48 1.79 -4.74
N LEU A 44 2.91 2.93 -4.21
CA LEU A 44 2.24 3.58 -3.07
C LEU A 44 0.82 3.97 -3.41
N ASP A 45 0.60 4.59 -4.57
CA ASP A 45 -0.73 5.02 -5.00
C ASP A 45 -1.68 3.83 -5.12
N TRP A 46 -1.21 2.73 -5.72
CA TRP A 46 -1.97 1.48 -5.79
C TRP A 46 -2.29 0.90 -4.41
N LEU A 47 -1.30 0.82 -3.52
CA LEU A 47 -1.49 0.30 -2.16
C LEU A 47 -2.46 1.15 -1.33
N MET A 48 -2.43 2.49 -1.48
CA MET A 48 -3.39 3.38 -0.82
C MET A 48 -4.81 3.17 -1.33
N ALA A 49 -4.98 2.99 -2.64
CA ALA A 49 -6.29 2.68 -3.23
C ALA A 49 -6.82 1.33 -2.73
N GLU A 50 -5.95 0.32 -2.62
CA GLU A 50 -6.31 -1.00 -2.12
C GLU A 50 -6.67 -0.98 -0.63
N GLU A 51 -5.96 -0.24 0.22
CA GLU A 51 -6.34 -0.06 1.64
C GLU A 51 -7.74 0.55 1.77
N GLY A 52 -8.03 1.58 0.98
CA GLY A 52 -9.34 2.22 0.97
C GLY A 52 -10.45 1.30 0.46
N ARG A 53 -10.16 0.44 -0.52
CA ARG A 53 -11.07 -0.60 -0.98
C ARG A 53 -11.34 -1.64 0.11
N LEU A 54 -10.29 -2.19 0.73
CA LEU A 54 -10.40 -3.18 1.81
C LEU A 54 -11.20 -2.63 2.99
N ARG A 55 -10.98 -1.36 3.35
CA ARG A 55 -11.77 -0.70 4.40
C ARG A 55 -13.28 -0.72 4.07
N ARG A 56 -13.66 -0.32 2.86
CA ARG A 56 -15.07 -0.36 2.42
C ARG A 56 -15.64 -1.78 2.41
N GLU A 57 -14.85 -2.78 2.01
CA GLU A 57 -15.29 -4.18 2.02
C GLU A 57 -15.47 -4.72 3.45
N ILE A 58 -14.57 -4.37 4.38
CA ILE A 58 -14.70 -4.71 5.81
C ILE A 58 -15.94 -4.09 6.42
N ASP A 59 -16.20 -2.81 6.11
CA ASP A 59 -17.36 -2.09 6.62
C ASP A 59 -18.66 -2.75 6.11
N ARG A 60 -18.73 -3.12 4.83
CA ARG A 60 -19.87 -3.86 4.26
C ARG A 60 -20.05 -5.26 4.83
N ALA A 61 -18.97 -5.93 5.21
CA ALA A 61 -19.04 -7.27 5.80
C ALA A 61 -19.42 -7.25 7.29
N ARG A 62 -19.61 -6.05 7.88
CA ARG A 62 -20.06 -5.86 9.25
C ARG A 62 -21.59 -5.76 9.35
N ASP A 63 -22.23 -5.25 8.30
CA ASP A 63 -23.68 -5.08 8.16
C ASP A 63 -24.31 -6.35 7.56
#